data_AF-A0A6H1KIW2-F1
#
_entry.id   AF-A0A6H1KIW2-F1
#
_cell.length_a   1.000
_cell.length_b   1.000
_cell.length_c   1.000
_cell.angle_alpha   90.00
_cell.angle_beta   90.00
_cell.angle_gamma   90.00
#
_symmetry.space_group_name_H-M   'P 1'
#
loop_
_entity.id
_entity.type
_entity.pdbx_description
1 polymer ?
#
loop_
_entity_poly.entity_id
_entity_poly.type
_entity_poly.pdbx_seq_one_letter_code
_entity_poly.pdbx_strand_id
1 'polypeptide(L)'
;MQGMDYEALFAATPSPYLVLGRDLVIVEVNQAYLEATGRTRQDLLGQRIFDAFPNNPDDSEADGVENLSASLNRVLASHAPDTMALQRYDIAVMGHPGSFEERWWSPINTPIIGQDGRVTWIIHRVEDVTAFVQAHNTWSGPGQHLTERDALEAELYGRARELQRLNEELRNAHTRERQVAVTLQEAMLQSPDLARHQDVAVRYLPAAGSLNVCGDWYDVVDLADGRFAVAVGDVVGHGLEAAAVMGMLRSALSAAIRALERPAQALEVLGLYARSLEGALNTTVVKAMVDPRSHLIIYSNAGHPPPVLVHPDGTCRLLDEAVDPPLGARPQHVPRPQAGQPYSPGDTLVLYTDGLIERRDEDIDEGLARLTEALGRHRFLGPEHLADALLADLGLVRGAHDDIALVIVRL
;
A
#
# COMPACT_ATOMS: atom_id res chain seq x y z
N MET A 1 -26.47 16.37 -38.03
CA MET A 1 -25.95 15.03 -37.70
C MET A 1 -27.10 14.27 -37.06
N GLN A 2 -27.64 13.23 -37.70
CA GLN A 2 -28.56 12.32 -36.99
C GLN A 2 -27.77 11.73 -35.81
N GLY A 3 -28.33 11.83 -34.60
CA GLY A 3 -27.74 11.21 -33.42
C GLY A 3 -27.68 9.69 -33.63
N MET A 4 -26.56 9.09 -33.27
CA MET A 4 -26.38 7.64 -33.36
C MET A 4 -27.27 6.99 -32.29
N ASP A 5 -28.11 6.04 -32.70
CA ASP A 5 -28.92 5.24 -31.78
C ASP A 5 -28.04 4.16 -31.14
N TYR A 6 -27.53 4.46 -29.94
CA TYR A 6 -26.65 3.57 -29.21
C TYR A 6 -27.34 2.30 -28.73
N GLU A 7 -28.67 2.33 -28.53
CA GLU A 7 -29.44 1.15 -28.13
C GLU A 7 -29.53 0.17 -29.31
N ALA A 8 -29.90 0.68 -30.49
CA ALA A 8 -29.91 -0.13 -31.71
C ALA A 8 -28.50 -0.67 -32.06
N LEU A 9 -27.45 0.14 -31.86
CA LEU A 9 -26.07 -0.28 -32.09
C LEU A 9 -25.66 -1.41 -31.14
N PHE A 10 -25.89 -1.25 -29.84
CA PHE A 10 -25.56 -2.25 -28.83
C PHE A 10 -26.31 -3.56 -29.09
N ALA A 11 -27.61 -3.47 -29.37
CA ALA A 11 -28.45 -4.62 -29.69
C ALA A 11 -27.96 -5.39 -30.94
N ALA A 12 -27.45 -4.69 -31.95
CA ALA A 12 -26.96 -5.28 -33.21
C ALA A 12 -25.48 -5.73 -33.16
N THR A 13 -24.78 -5.52 -32.04
CA THR A 13 -23.36 -5.89 -31.97
C THR A 13 -23.20 -7.42 -31.95
N PRO A 14 -22.33 -8.00 -32.80
CA PRO A 14 -22.32 -9.46 -33.02
C PRO A 14 -21.67 -10.25 -31.88
N SER A 15 -20.86 -9.62 -31.02
CA SER A 15 -20.30 -10.29 -29.85
C SER A 15 -21.28 -10.27 -28.67
N PRO A 16 -21.34 -11.33 -27.85
CA PRO A 16 -22.09 -11.34 -26.59
C PRO A 16 -21.61 -10.25 -25.63
N TYR A 17 -22.52 -9.34 -25.27
CA TYR A 17 -22.28 -8.30 -24.28
C TYR A 17 -23.38 -8.26 -23.22
N LEU A 18 -22.92 -8.02 -22.00
CA LEU A 18 -23.75 -7.75 -20.84
C LEU A 18 -23.19 -6.51 -20.12
N VAL A 19 -24.06 -5.66 -19.59
CA VAL A 19 -23.67 -4.48 -18.79
C VAL A 19 -24.09 -4.68 -17.35
N LEU A 20 -23.15 -4.49 -16.44
CA LEU A 20 -23.33 -4.64 -15.01
C LEU A 20 -23.26 -3.29 -14.28
N GLY A 21 -24.15 -3.12 -13.31
CA GLY A 21 -24.00 -2.16 -12.22
C GLY A 21 -22.83 -2.48 -11.30
N ARG A 22 -22.49 -1.53 -10.43
CA ARG A 22 -21.43 -1.69 -9.42
C ARG A 22 -21.76 -2.76 -8.37
N ASP A 23 -23.04 -3.05 -8.19
CA ASP A 23 -23.61 -4.13 -7.37
C ASP A 23 -23.64 -5.49 -8.10
N LEU A 24 -23.13 -5.51 -9.34
CA LEU A 24 -23.11 -6.66 -10.25
C LEU A 24 -24.52 -7.10 -10.67
N VAL A 25 -25.49 -6.18 -10.65
CA VAL A 25 -26.82 -6.35 -11.23
C VAL A 25 -26.75 -6.10 -12.74
N ILE A 26 -27.39 -6.97 -13.51
CA ILE A 26 -27.47 -6.87 -14.97
C ILE A 26 -28.44 -5.74 -15.32
N VAL A 27 -27.94 -4.70 -15.97
CA VAL A 27 -28.74 -3.53 -16.37
C VAL A 27 -29.06 -3.50 -17.85
N GLU A 28 -28.25 -4.16 -18.68
CA GLU A 28 -28.44 -4.20 -20.12
C GLU A 28 -27.78 -5.47 -20.71
N VAL A 29 -28.34 -6.03 -21.78
CA VAL A 29 -27.88 -7.27 -22.42
C VAL A 29 -28.24 -7.25 -23.90
N ASN A 30 -27.30 -7.62 -24.77
CA ASN A 30 -27.53 -7.61 -26.21
C ASN A 30 -28.04 -8.96 -26.76
N GLN A 31 -28.49 -8.95 -28.01
CA GLN A 31 -29.09 -10.12 -28.65
C GLN A 31 -28.11 -11.31 -28.73
N ALA A 32 -26.84 -11.06 -29.05
CA ALA A 32 -25.82 -12.10 -29.14
C ALA A 32 -25.59 -12.84 -27.79
N TYR A 33 -25.69 -12.13 -26.65
CA TYR A 33 -25.55 -12.74 -25.33
C TYR A 33 -26.75 -13.62 -24.96
N LEU A 34 -27.96 -13.19 -25.33
CA LEU A 34 -29.18 -13.98 -25.14
C LEU A 34 -29.12 -15.29 -25.96
N GLU A 35 -28.65 -15.21 -27.20
CA GLU A 35 -28.47 -16.38 -28.06
C GLU A 35 -27.41 -17.34 -27.53
N ALA A 36 -26.26 -16.82 -27.07
CA ALA A 36 -25.18 -17.65 -26.53
C ALA A 36 -25.57 -18.39 -25.25
N THR A 37 -26.42 -17.80 -24.41
CA THR A 37 -26.81 -18.36 -23.10
C THR A 37 -28.19 -19.03 -23.09
N GLY A 38 -28.96 -18.90 -24.18
CA GLY A 38 -30.34 -19.40 -24.26
C GLY A 38 -31.30 -18.72 -23.27
N ARG A 39 -30.95 -17.54 -22.75
CA ARG A 39 -31.76 -16.76 -21.80
C ARG A 39 -32.60 -15.72 -22.50
N THR A 40 -33.67 -15.26 -21.86
CA THR A 40 -34.42 -14.09 -22.34
C THR A 40 -34.00 -12.83 -21.59
N ARG A 41 -34.23 -11.67 -22.21
CA ARG A 41 -33.99 -10.37 -21.58
C ARG A 41 -34.72 -10.21 -20.25
N GLN A 42 -35.95 -10.72 -20.16
CA GLN A 42 -36.75 -10.65 -18.93
C GLN A 42 -36.17 -11.50 -17.79
N ASP A 43 -35.46 -12.58 -18.12
CA ASP A 43 -34.82 -13.45 -17.12
C ASP A 43 -33.58 -12.79 -16.51
N LEU A 44 -32.88 -11.94 -17.26
CA LEU A 44 -31.58 -11.39 -16.88
C LEU A 44 -31.66 -10.00 -16.25
N LEU A 45 -32.49 -9.10 -16.80
CA LEU A 45 -32.51 -7.72 -16.34
C LEU A 45 -32.93 -7.60 -14.87
N GLY A 46 -32.16 -6.85 -14.09
CA GLY A 46 -32.39 -6.64 -12.66
C GLY A 46 -31.94 -7.78 -11.75
N GLN A 47 -31.44 -8.89 -12.32
CA GLN A 47 -30.84 -9.98 -11.54
C GLN A 47 -29.36 -9.72 -11.29
N ARG A 48 -28.81 -10.27 -10.19
CA ARG A 48 -27.35 -10.32 -10.04
C ARG A 48 -26.79 -11.39 -10.98
N ILE A 49 -25.63 -11.11 -11.57
CA ILE A 49 -25.02 -12.01 -12.55
C ILE A 49 -24.85 -13.45 -12.04
N PHE A 50 -24.45 -13.62 -10.78
CA PHE A 50 -24.23 -14.95 -10.19
C PHE A 50 -25.52 -15.65 -9.75
N ASP A 51 -26.62 -14.92 -9.61
CA ASP A 51 -27.95 -15.51 -9.37
C ASP A 51 -28.53 -16.01 -10.70
N ALA A 52 -28.30 -15.27 -11.80
CA ALA A 52 -28.70 -15.66 -13.14
C ALA A 52 -27.86 -16.82 -13.71
N PHE A 53 -26.58 -16.87 -13.33
CA PHE A 53 -25.60 -17.87 -13.77
C PHE A 53 -24.83 -18.44 -12.56
N PRO A 54 -25.43 -19.33 -11.75
CA PRO A 54 -24.71 -19.99 -10.67
C PRO A 54 -23.73 -21.06 -11.20
N ASN A 55 -22.76 -21.46 -10.38
CA ASN A 55 -21.92 -22.64 -10.67
C ASN A 55 -22.79 -23.90 -10.81
N ASN A 56 -22.32 -24.85 -11.62
CA ASN A 56 -22.92 -26.17 -11.72
C ASN A 56 -22.74 -26.93 -10.39
N PRO A 57 -23.82 -27.24 -9.65
CA PRO A 57 -23.72 -27.89 -8.35
C PRO A 57 -23.22 -29.34 -8.44
N ASP A 58 -23.30 -29.97 -9.61
CA ASP A 58 -22.82 -31.34 -9.84
C ASP A 58 -21.31 -31.40 -10.17
N ASP A 59 -20.65 -30.25 -10.33
CA ASP A 59 -19.22 -30.12 -10.60
C ASP A 59 -18.50 -29.55 -9.37
N SER A 60 -17.85 -30.43 -8.59
CA SER A 60 -17.15 -30.04 -7.36
C SER A 60 -15.92 -29.16 -7.59
N GLU A 61 -15.43 -29.07 -8.83
CA GLU A 61 -14.28 -28.26 -9.23
C GLU A 61 -14.70 -26.96 -9.95
N ALA A 62 -16.00 -26.62 -9.96
CA ALA A 62 -16.49 -25.42 -10.63
C ALA A 62 -16.01 -24.14 -9.94
N ASP A 63 -15.12 -23.40 -10.59
CA ASP A 63 -14.51 -22.15 -10.10
C ASP A 63 -14.96 -20.90 -10.90
N GLY A 64 -15.91 -21.07 -11.84
CA GLY A 64 -16.34 -20.03 -12.78
C GLY A 64 -16.89 -18.75 -12.10
N VAL A 65 -17.75 -18.91 -11.08
CA VAL A 65 -18.26 -17.78 -10.27
C VAL A 65 -17.13 -17.05 -9.56
N GLU A 66 -16.20 -17.79 -8.95
CA GLU A 66 -15.11 -17.23 -8.14
C GLU A 66 -14.13 -16.44 -9.01
N ASN A 67 -13.73 -17.03 -10.14
CA ASN A 67 -12.86 -16.41 -11.13
C ASN A 67 -13.47 -15.14 -11.73
N LEU A 68 -14.75 -15.19 -12.12
CA LEU A 68 -15.45 -14.03 -12.68
C LEU A 68 -15.67 -12.93 -11.63
N SER A 69 -16.03 -13.30 -10.41
CA SER A 69 -16.17 -12.36 -9.29
C SER A 69 -14.85 -11.65 -8.99
N ALA A 70 -13.74 -12.37 -8.95
CA ALA A 70 -12.42 -11.79 -8.74
C ALA A 70 -12.06 -10.78 -9.86
N SER A 71 -12.37 -11.11 -11.12
CA SER A 71 -12.14 -10.21 -12.25
C SER A 71 -12.98 -8.93 -12.17
N LEU A 72 -14.28 -9.05 -11.93
CA LEU A 72 -15.19 -7.89 -11.82
C LEU A 72 -14.78 -6.96 -10.67
N ASN A 73 -14.38 -7.54 -9.52
CA ASN A 73 -13.87 -6.75 -8.39
C ASN A 73 -12.52 -6.07 -8.70
N ARG A 74 -11.62 -6.73 -9.44
CA ARG A 74 -10.38 -6.07 -9.91
C ARG A 74 -10.66 -4.88 -10.82
N VAL A 75 -11.63 -4.99 -11.72
CA VAL A 75 -12.04 -3.87 -12.59
C VAL A 75 -12.59 -2.70 -11.77
N LEU A 76 -13.44 -2.99 -10.78
CA LEU A 76 -13.98 -1.96 -9.86
C LEU A 76 -12.88 -1.26 -9.05
N ALA A 77 -11.86 -2.00 -8.61
CA ALA A 77 -10.78 -1.46 -7.79
C ALA A 77 -9.71 -0.71 -8.60
N SER A 78 -9.33 -1.24 -9.76
CA SER A 78 -8.22 -0.72 -10.59
C SER A 78 -8.63 0.34 -11.60
N HIS A 79 -9.93 0.43 -11.93
CA HIS A 79 -10.46 1.24 -13.03
C HIS A 79 -9.86 0.88 -14.40
N ALA A 80 -9.25 -0.30 -14.55
CA ALA A 80 -8.67 -0.80 -15.79
C ALA A 80 -9.42 -2.05 -16.29
N PRO A 81 -9.38 -2.36 -17.60
CA PRO A 81 -9.92 -3.60 -18.13
C PRO A 81 -9.17 -4.83 -17.59
N ASP A 82 -9.90 -5.90 -17.31
CA ASP A 82 -9.36 -7.20 -16.91
C ASP A 82 -9.78 -8.26 -17.94
N THR A 83 -8.79 -8.86 -18.61
CA THR A 83 -9.02 -9.97 -19.54
C THR A 83 -8.85 -11.27 -18.76
N MET A 84 -9.90 -12.08 -18.74
CA MET A 84 -9.86 -13.40 -18.14
C MET A 84 -9.39 -14.41 -19.18
N ALA A 85 -8.73 -15.46 -18.72
CA ALA A 85 -8.49 -16.57 -19.62
C ALA A 85 -9.77 -17.37 -19.88
N LEU A 86 -9.62 -18.32 -20.79
CA LEU A 86 -10.61 -19.32 -21.06
C LEU A 86 -10.95 -20.12 -19.79
N GLN A 87 -12.24 -20.17 -19.44
CA GLN A 87 -12.74 -20.95 -18.29
C GLN A 87 -13.94 -21.81 -18.68
N ARG A 88 -14.06 -22.99 -18.05
CA ARG A 88 -15.31 -23.75 -18.08
C ARG A 88 -16.30 -23.06 -17.17
N TYR A 89 -17.47 -22.73 -17.68
CA TYR A 89 -18.56 -22.18 -16.89
C TYR A 89 -19.87 -22.61 -17.52
N ASP A 90 -20.39 -23.71 -16.99
CA ASP A 90 -21.58 -24.35 -17.53
C ASP A 90 -22.81 -23.45 -17.40
N ILE A 91 -23.71 -23.52 -18.38
CA ILE A 91 -24.95 -22.75 -18.39
C ILE A 91 -26.13 -23.67 -18.12
N ALA A 92 -26.98 -23.32 -17.16
CA ALA A 92 -28.18 -24.09 -16.85
C ALA A 92 -29.18 -24.09 -18.02
N VAL A 93 -29.68 -25.28 -18.38
CA VAL A 93 -30.58 -25.52 -19.50
C VAL A 93 -32.01 -25.06 -19.15
N MET A 94 -32.58 -24.19 -20.00
CA MET A 94 -33.93 -23.68 -19.78
C MET A 94 -34.98 -24.82 -19.85
N GLY A 95 -35.97 -24.75 -18.95
CA GLY A 95 -37.06 -25.72 -18.85
C GLY A 95 -36.67 -27.06 -18.21
N HIS A 96 -35.40 -27.26 -17.83
CA HIS A 96 -34.89 -28.49 -17.21
C HIS A 96 -34.13 -28.16 -15.92
N PRO A 97 -34.86 -27.91 -14.80
CA PRO A 97 -34.23 -27.54 -13.53
C PRO A 97 -33.18 -28.55 -13.09
N GLY A 98 -31.97 -28.07 -12.81
CA GLY A 98 -30.83 -28.90 -12.39
C GLY A 98 -29.97 -29.46 -13.54
N SER A 99 -30.34 -29.23 -14.82
CA SER A 99 -29.50 -29.60 -15.96
C SER A 99 -28.60 -28.45 -16.37
N PHE A 100 -27.32 -28.74 -16.58
CA PHE A 100 -26.30 -27.80 -17.05
C PHE A 100 -25.68 -28.30 -18.35
N GLU A 101 -25.39 -27.36 -19.26
CA GLU A 101 -24.62 -27.62 -20.48
C GLU A 101 -23.19 -27.15 -20.28
N GLU A 102 -22.22 -28.02 -20.58
CA GLU A 102 -20.81 -27.68 -20.55
C GLU A 102 -20.53 -26.55 -21.54
N ARG A 103 -20.02 -25.43 -21.03
CA ARG A 103 -19.67 -24.27 -21.84
C ARG A 103 -18.30 -23.71 -21.46
N TRP A 104 -17.61 -23.19 -22.45
CA TRP A 104 -16.27 -22.61 -22.30
C TRP A 104 -16.24 -21.19 -22.83
N TRP A 105 -15.78 -20.25 -21.99
CA TRP A 105 -15.90 -18.82 -22.24
C TRP A 105 -14.56 -18.11 -22.15
N SER A 106 -14.34 -17.10 -23.01
CA SER A 106 -13.26 -16.12 -22.90
C SER A 106 -13.81 -14.72 -22.56
N PRO A 107 -13.81 -14.33 -21.27
CA PRO A 107 -14.35 -13.04 -20.85
C PRO A 107 -13.35 -11.87 -20.90
N ILE A 108 -13.86 -10.68 -21.20
CA ILE A 108 -13.17 -9.40 -20.97
C ILE A 108 -14.12 -8.47 -20.24
N ASN A 109 -13.67 -7.95 -19.10
CA ASN A 109 -14.42 -7.01 -18.27
C ASN A 109 -13.82 -5.61 -18.39
N THR A 110 -14.61 -4.65 -18.88
CA THR A 110 -14.16 -3.29 -19.19
C THR A 110 -14.96 -2.25 -18.39
N PRO A 111 -14.32 -1.37 -17.60
CA PRO A 111 -15.04 -0.36 -16.84
C PRO A 111 -15.51 0.79 -17.74
N ILE A 112 -16.72 1.29 -17.49
CA ILE A 112 -17.20 2.59 -17.99
C ILE A 112 -17.05 3.60 -16.85
N ILE A 113 -16.18 4.58 -17.03
CA ILE A 113 -15.90 5.63 -16.04
C ILE A 113 -16.89 6.79 -16.21
N GLY A 114 -17.53 7.18 -15.12
CA GLY A 114 -18.45 8.32 -15.06
C GLY A 114 -17.71 9.66 -15.02
N GLN A 115 -18.47 10.76 -15.13
CA GLN A 115 -17.91 12.12 -15.04
C GLN A 115 -17.25 12.42 -13.68
N ASP A 116 -17.59 11.66 -12.64
CA ASP A 116 -17.03 11.75 -11.29
C ASP A 116 -15.71 10.96 -11.12
N GLY A 117 -15.21 10.34 -12.19
CA GLY A 117 -13.98 9.53 -12.18
C GLY A 117 -14.16 8.14 -11.57
N ARG A 118 -15.39 7.71 -11.25
CA ARG A 118 -15.68 6.38 -10.68
C ARG A 118 -16.23 5.45 -11.74
N VAL A 119 -16.03 4.13 -11.57
CA VAL A 119 -16.70 3.13 -12.41
C VAL A 119 -18.21 3.24 -12.22
N THR A 120 -18.93 3.56 -13.28
CA THR A 120 -20.40 3.63 -13.31
C THR A 120 -20.99 2.28 -13.72
N TRP A 121 -20.42 1.65 -14.74
CA TRP A 121 -20.85 0.36 -15.29
C TRP A 121 -19.65 -0.51 -15.65
N ILE A 122 -19.86 -1.81 -15.82
CA ILE A 122 -18.87 -2.74 -16.38
C ILE A 122 -19.48 -3.38 -17.63
N ILE A 123 -18.76 -3.33 -18.76
CA ILE A 123 -19.08 -4.13 -19.94
C ILE A 123 -18.41 -5.49 -19.78
N HIS A 124 -19.22 -6.52 -19.69
CA HIS A 124 -18.80 -7.92 -19.72
C HIS A 124 -18.98 -8.47 -21.13
N ARG A 125 -17.87 -8.65 -21.85
CA ARG A 125 -17.84 -9.33 -23.15
C ARG A 125 -17.47 -10.78 -22.93
N VAL A 126 -18.17 -11.71 -23.57
CA VAL A 126 -17.78 -13.12 -23.59
C VAL A 126 -17.72 -13.65 -25.01
N GLU A 127 -16.83 -14.60 -25.22
CA GLU A 127 -16.73 -15.38 -26.45
C GLU A 127 -16.91 -16.85 -26.10
N ASP A 128 -17.90 -17.50 -26.71
CA ASP A 128 -18.16 -18.93 -26.55
C ASP A 128 -17.20 -19.71 -27.45
N VAL A 129 -16.31 -20.47 -26.83
CA VAL A 129 -15.35 -21.33 -27.53
C VAL A 129 -15.59 -22.82 -27.22
N THR A 130 -16.79 -23.17 -26.76
CA THR A 130 -17.19 -24.55 -26.42
C THR A 130 -16.97 -25.50 -27.58
N ALA A 131 -17.40 -25.12 -28.80
CA ALA A 131 -17.20 -25.94 -29.99
C ALA A 131 -15.71 -26.20 -30.29
N PHE A 132 -14.85 -25.21 -30.01
CA PHE A 132 -13.41 -25.33 -30.16
C PHE A 132 -12.80 -26.29 -29.14
N VAL A 133 -13.20 -26.19 -27.86
CA VAL A 133 -12.73 -27.08 -26.78
C VAL A 133 -13.24 -28.52 -26.97
N GLN A 134 -14.50 -28.71 -27.38
CA GLN A 134 -15.08 -30.02 -27.62
C GLN A 134 -14.42 -30.74 -28.81
N ALA A 135 -14.11 -30.00 -29.89
CA ALA A 135 -13.33 -30.53 -30.99
C ALA A 135 -11.96 -31.02 -30.52
N HIS A 136 -11.28 -30.29 -29.64
CA HIS A 136 -10.00 -30.70 -29.05
C HIS A 136 -10.12 -31.97 -28.15
N ASN A 137 -11.14 -32.06 -27.29
CA ASN A 137 -11.31 -33.20 -26.37
C ASN A 137 -11.72 -34.51 -27.06
N THR A 138 -12.43 -34.45 -28.19
CA THR A 138 -12.80 -35.65 -28.98
C THR A 138 -11.68 -36.14 -29.91
N TRP A 139 -10.58 -35.39 -30.05
CA TRP A 139 -9.46 -35.69 -30.96
C TRP A 139 -8.35 -36.54 -30.33
N SER A 140 -8.77 -37.68 -29.75
CA SER A 140 -7.88 -38.77 -29.32
C SER A 140 -8.01 -40.05 -30.19
N GLY A 141 -8.62 -39.94 -31.38
CA GLY A 141 -8.78 -41.07 -32.32
C GLY A 141 -7.64 -41.17 -33.35
N PRO A 142 -7.02 -42.35 -33.56
CA PRO A 142 -5.97 -42.50 -34.56
C PRO A 142 -6.57 -42.45 -35.97
N GLY A 143 -6.29 -41.39 -36.74
CA GLY A 143 -6.56 -41.41 -38.19
C GLY A 143 -6.85 -40.10 -38.93
N GLN A 144 -6.81 -38.92 -38.31
CA GLN A 144 -6.97 -37.64 -39.05
C GLN A 144 -5.69 -36.81 -39.01
N HIS A 145 -5.20 -36.41 -40.19
CA HIS A 145 -4.06 -35.52 -40.33
C HIS A 145 -4.42 -34.11 -39.85
N LEU A 146 -3.66 -33.60 -38.87
CA LEU A 146 -3.74 -32.22 -38.39
C LEU A 146 -3.55 -31.25 -39.55
N THR A 147 -4.38 -30.20 -39.62
CA THR A 147 -3.95 -29.00 -40.34
C THR A 147 -2.95 -28.23 -39.46
N GLU A 148 -1.95 -27.59 -40.05
CA GLU A 148 -0.95 -26.80 -39.29
C GLU A 148 -1.59 -25.73 -38.40
N ARG A 149 -2.78 -25.26 -38.78
CA ARG A 149 -3.55 -24.26 -38.04
C ARG A 149 -4.14 -24.79 -36.74
N ASP A 150 -4.72 -25.99 -36.74
CA ASP A 150 -5.35 -26.57 -35.54
C ASP A 150 -4.32 -26.93 -34.46
N ALA A 151 -3.15 -27.40 -34.87
CA ALA A 151 -2.03 -27.68 -33.97
C ALA A 151 -1.45 -26.40 -33.34
N LEU A 152 -1.29 -25.35 -34.15
CA LEU A 152 -0.83 -24.04 -33.68
C LEU A 152 -1.83 -23.40 -32.71
N GLU A 153 -3.13 -23.50 -33.00
CA GLU A 153 -4.18 -22.95 -32.14
C GLU A 153 -4.18 -23.67 -30.77
N ALA A 154 -4.15 -25.01 -30.72
CA ALA A 154 -4.06 -25.77 -29.47
C ALA A 154 -2.81 -25.44 -28.63
N GLU A 155 -1.67 -25.24 -29.28
CA GLU A 155 -0.44 -24.78 -28.62
C GLU A 155 -0.61 -23.39 -27.99
N LEU A 156 -1.23 -22.45 -28.72
CA LEU A 156 -1.52 -21.10 -28.22
C LEU A 156 -2.44 -21.13 -26.98
N TYR A 157 -3.43 -22.03 -26.94
CA TYR A 157 -4.32 -22.20 -25.77
C TYR A 157 -3.60 -22.76 -24.55
N GLY A 158 -2.79 -23.81 -24.74
CA GLY A 158 -1.98 -24.38 -23.65
C GLY A 158 -1.04 -23.32 -23.06
N ARG A 159 -0.42 -22.51 -23.92
CA ARG A 159 0.44 -21.39 -23.52
C ARG A 159 -0.31 -20.28 -22.78
N ALA A 160 -1.50 -19.90 -23.22
CA ALA A 160 -2.29 -18.86 -22.57
C ALA A 160 -2.69 -19.26 -21.13
N ARG A 161 -3.12 -20.51 -20.92
CA ARG A 161 -3.47 -21.04 -19.59
C ARG A 161 -2.26 -21.16 -18.67
N GLU A 162 -1.13 -21.61 -19.20
CA GLU A 162 0.14 -21.68 -18.45
C GLU A 162 0.60 -20.29 -18.02
N LEU A 163 0.60 -19.31 -18.94
CA LEU A 163 0.99 -17.93 -18.64
C LEU A 163 0.08 -17.28 -17.60
N GLN A 164 -1.23 -17.53 -17.64
CA GLN A 164 -2.15 -17.02 -16.63
C GLN A 164 -1.87 -17.63 -15.26
N ARG A 165 -1.73 -18.96 -15.19
CA ARG A 165 -1.42 -19.66 -13.92
C ARG A 165 -0.14 -19.11 -13.32
N LEU A 166 0.91 -18.95 -14.14
CA LEU A 166 2.18 -18.37 -13.70
C LEU A 166 2.03 -16.90 -13.27
N ASN A 167 1.24 -16.09 -13.96
CA ASN A 167 0.98 -14.71 -13.57
C ASN A 167 0.20 -14.60 -12.25
N GLU A 168 -0.76 -15.48 -12.02
CA GLU A 168 -1.52 -15.53 -10.77
C GLU A 168 -0.67 -16.03 -9.60
N GLU A 169 0.13 -17.07 -9.82
CA GLU A 169 1.14 -17.52 -8.87
C GLU A 169 2.12 -16.41 -8.51
N LEU A 170 2.60 -15.66 -9.51
CA LEU A 170 3.51 -14.53 -9.32
C LEU A 170 2.85 -13.41 -8.51
N ARG A 171 1.60 -13.05 -8.82
CA ARG A 171 0.83 -12.04 -8.07
C ARG A 171 0.58 -12.45 -6.62
N ASN A 172 0.22 -13.71 -6.40
CA ASN A 172 -0.01 -14.25 -5.07
C ASN A 172 1.29 -14.31 -4.27
N ALA A 173 2.40 -14.71 -4.91
CA ALA A 173 3.72 -14.69 -4.30
C ALA A 173 4.13 -13.26 -3.89
N HIS A 174 4.00 -12.27 -4.77
CA HIS A 174 4.30 -10.87 -4.44
C HIS A 174 3.42 -10.30 -3.35
N THR A 175 2.12 -10.63 -3.34
CA THR A 175 1.20 -10.18 -2.28
C THR A 175 1.61 -10.76 -0.93
N ARG A 176 1.99 -12.04 -0.90
CA ARG A 176 2.46 -12.71 0.31
C ARG A 176 3.79 -12.16 0.79
N GLU A 177 4.73 -11.92 -0.11
CA GLU A 177 6.03 -11.29 0.20
C GLU A 177 5.84 -9.91 0.82
N ARG A 178 4.98 -9.07 0.22
CA ARG A 178 4.62 -7.75 0.74
C ARG A 178 3.98 -7.84 2.13
N GLN A 179 3.04 -8.77 2.33
CA GLN A 179 2.39 -8.94 3.63
C GLN A 179 3.39 -9.33 4.72
N VAL A 180 4.34 -10.23 4.42
CA VAL A 180 5.40 -10.63 5.35
C VAL A 180 6.28 -9.43 5.69
N ALA A 181 6.67 -8.64 4.69
CA ALA A 181 7.53 -7.47 4.87
C ALA A 181 6.87 -6.41 5.77
N VAL A 182 5.61 -6.07 5.53
CA VAL A 182 4.83 -5.12 6.35
C VAL A 182 4.68 -5.63 7.78
N THR A 183 4.29 -6.89 7.98
CA THR A 183 4.12 -7.46 9.32
C THR A 183 5.43 -7.48 10.12
N LEU A 184 6.56 -7.77 9.48
CA LEU A 184 7.87 -7.71 10.14
C LEU A 184 8.23 -6.28 10.55
N GLN A 185 8.00 -5.30 9.67
CA GLN A 185 8.29 -3.90 9.97
C GLN A 185 7.40 -3.36 11.09
N GLU A 186 6.10 -3.67 11.07
CA GLU A 186 5.18 -3.30 12.16
C GLU A 186 5.66 -3.87 13.49
N ALA A 187 6.05 -5.16 13.52
CA ALA A 187 6.64 -5.77 14.71
C ALA A 187 7.94 -5.08 15.16
N MET A 188 8.79 -4.67 14.20
CA MET A 188 10.01 -3.92 14.45
C MET A 188 9.79 -2.49 14.91
N LEU A 189 8.61 -1.89 14.70
CA LEU A 189 8.27 -0.51 15.12
C LEU A 189 7.42 -0.47 16.39
N GLN A 190 6.92 -1.61 16.87
CA GLN A 190 6.22 -1.66 18.15
C GLN A 190 7.10 -1.08 19.27
N SER A 191 6.56 -0.09 19.99
CA SER A 191 7.14 0.47 21.21
C SER A 191 6.17 0.20 22.36
N PRO A 192 6.47 -0.76 23.25
CA PRO A 192 5.63 -1.04 24.42
C PRO A 192 5.52 0.15 25.37
N ASP A 193 6.56 0.98 25.45
CA ASP A 193 6.59 2.15 26.32
C ASP A 193 5.69 3.27 25.80
N LEU A 194 5.58 3.45 24.47
CA LEU A 194 4.69 4.44 23.84
C LEU A 194 3.25 4.35 24.36
N ALA A 195 2.72 3.13 24.57
CA ALA A 195 1.35 2.92 25.05
C ALA A 195 1.07 3.51 26.45
N ARG A 196 2.10 3.92 27.19
CA ARG A 196 2.00 4.55 28.51
C ARG A 196 1.95 6.07 28.46
N HIS A 197 2.24 6.67 27.31
CA HIS A 197 2.33 8.11 27.11
C HIS A 197 1.10 8.63 26.36
N GLN A 198 0.16 9.27 27.06
CA GLN A 198 -1.01 9.89 26.45
C GLN A 198 -0.69 11.21 25.73
N ASP A 199 0.43 11.82 26.11
CA ASP A 199 0.93 13.09 25.59
C ASP A 199 1.88 12.91 24.38
N VAL A 200 1.99 11.68 23.87
CA VAL A 200 2.82 11.35 22.70
C VAL A 200 1.96 10.80 21.59
N ALA A 201 2.04 11.40 20.40
CA ALA A 201 1.43 10.91 19.18
C ALA A 201 2.50 10.54 18.16
N VAL A 202 2.23 9.48 17.38
CA VAL A 202 3.10 9.04 16.30
C VAL A 202 2.30 8.89 15.01
N ARG A 203 2.89 9.32 13.90
CA ARG A 203 2.43 8.99 12.55
C ARG A 203 3.57 8.40 11.76
N TYR A 204 3.28 7.30 11.07
CA TYR A 204 4.24 6.60 10.24
C TYR A 204 3.59 6.35 8.87
N LEU A 205 4.15 6.95 7.81
CA LEU A 205 3.61 6.87 6.46
C LEU A 205 4.74 6.38 5.53
N PRO A 206 4.69 5.12 5.06
CA PRO A 206 5.64 4.67 4.05
C PRO A 206 5.35 5.32 2.70
N ALA A 207 6.39 5.57 1.91
CA ALA A 207 6.32 6.07 0.55
C ALA A 207 5.49 5.11 -0.33
N ALA A 208 4.77 5.67 -1.31
CA ALA A 208 3.96 4.86 -2.23
C ALA A 208 4.87 4.04 -3.17
N GLY A 209 5.06 2.74 -2.89
CA GLY A 209 6.03 1.88 -3.61
C GLY A 209 5.77 0.37 -3.52
N SER A 210 6.70 -0.43 -4.08
CA SER A 210 6.51 -1.87 -4.40
C SER A 210 6.34 -2.79 -3.19
N LEU A 211 6.91 -2.46 -2.02
CA LEU A 211 6.84 -3.28 -0.81
C LEU A 211 6.24 -2.56 0.41
N ASN A 212 6.03 -1.24 0.37
CA ASN A 212 5.62 -0.40 1.52
C ASN A 212 6.47 -0.61 2.78
N VAL A 213 7.77 -0.92 2.62
CA VAL A 213 8.70 -1.12 3.73
C VAL A 213 9.86 -0.14 3.61
N CYS A 214 10.22 0.48 4.73
CA CYS A 214 11.08 1.65 4.75
C CYS A 214 12.19 1.65 5.81
N GLY A 215 13.18 2.51 5.53
CA GLY A 215 14.35 2.74 6.37
C GLY A 215 14.07 3.63 7.57
N ASP A 216 12.98 4.41 7.56
CA ASP A 216 12.57 5.30 8.65
C ASP A 216 12.16 4.55 9.91
N TRP A 217 12.42 5.13 11.07
CA TRP A 217 11.87 4.64 12.32
C TRP A 217 11.71 5.70 13.38
N TYR A 218 10.93 5.35 14.39
CA TYR A 218 10.84 6.09 15.64
C TYR A 218 11.04 5.15 16.82
N ASP A 219 11.35 5.75 17.98
CA ASP A 219 11.46 5.02 19.23
C ASP A 219 11.04 5.90 20.40
N VAL A 220 10.32 5.32 21.36
CA VAL A 220 9.94 5.94 22.63
C VAL A 220 10.31 4.97 23.73
N VAL A 221 11.10 5.44 24.70
CA VAL A 221 11.78 4.59 25.68
C VAL A 221 11.64 5.20 27.07
N ASP A 222 11.04 4.46 28.00
CA ASP A 222 11.02 4.84 29.42
C ASP A 222 12.42 4.66 30.05
N LEU A 223 12.85 5.66 30.82
CA LEU A 223 14.11 5.67 31.57
C LEU A 223 13.84 5.79 33.08
N ALA A 224 14.90 5.72 33.88
CA ALA A 224 14.78 5.89 35.33
C ALA A 224 14.26 7.29 35.71
N ASP A 225 13.67 7.39 36.90
CA ASP A 225 13.19 8.63 37.53
C ASP A 225 12.04 9.36 36.82
N GLY A 226 11.35 8.68 35.90
CA GLY A 226 10.25 9.25 35.12
C GLY A 226 10.73 10.04 33.90
N ARG A 227 12.02 9.95 33.55
CA ARG A 227 12.54 10.40 32.28
C ARG A 227 12.09 9.46 31.16
N PHE A 228 12.03 9.98 29.95
CA PHE A 228 11.82 9.17 28.76
C PHE A 228 12.66 9.73 27.62
N ALA A 229 12.87 8.92 26.58
CA ALA A 229 13.62 9.34 25.42
C ALA A 229 12.90 9.01 24.12
N VAL A 230 12.89 9.96 23.21
CA VAL A 230 12.30 9.85 21.88
C VAL A 230 13.38 9.91 20.80
N ALA A 231 13.22 9.14 19.74
CA ALA A 231 14.12 9.13 18.60
C ALA A 231 13.34 9.10 17.30
N VAL A 232 13.96 9.67 16.27
CA VAL A 232 13.62 9.43 14.87
C VAL A 232 14.93 9.20 14.11
N GLY A 233 14.91 8.33 13.12
CA GLY A 233 16.03 8.15 12.22
C GLY A 233 15.60 7.62 10.87
N ASP A 234 16.53 7.70 9.92
CA ASP A 234 16.36 7.27 8.53
C ASP A 234 17.61 6.51 8.06
N VAL A 235 17.40 5.30 7.54
CA VAL A 235 18.41 4.43 6.96
C VAL A 235 18.45 4.63 5.45
N VAL A 236 19.63 4.93 4.92
CA VAL A 236 19.86 5.04 3.48
C VAL A 236 19.37 3.81 2.72
N GLY A 237 18.53 4.04 1.72
CA GLY A 237 17.99 3.01 0.84
C GLY A 237 16.53 2.68 1.18
N HIS A 238 15.97 1.68 0.52
CA HIS A 238 14.56 1.34 0.66
C HIS A 238 14.32 -0.18 0.57
N GLY A 239 13.17 -0.64 1.05
CA GLY A 239 12.78 -2.05 0.99
C GLY A 239 13.30 -2.87 2.17
N LEU A 240 13.28 -4.19 2.01
CA LEU A 240 13.45 -5.13 3.11
C LEU A 240 14.85 -5.09 3.76
N GLU A 241 15.91 -4.86 2.96
CA GLU A 241 17.28 -4.74 3.47
C GLU A 241 17.44 -3.52 4.38
N ALA A 242 16.93 -2.35 3.95
CA ALA A 242 16.94 -1.13 4.73
C ALA A 242 16.13 -1.28 6.04
N ALA A 243 14.95 -1.91 5.98
CA ALA A 243 14.16 -2.17 7.17
C ALA A 243 14.81 -3.15 8.16
N ALA A 244 15.55 -4.15 7.67
CA ALA A 244 16.30 -5.04 8.55
C ALA A 244 17.42 -4.29 9.29
N VAL A 245 18.17 -3.42 8.59
CA VAL A 245 19.18 -2.54 9.18
C VAL A 245 18.54 -1.58 10.18
N MET A 246 17.44 -0.93 9.80
CA MET A 246 16.65 -0.06 10.67
C MET A 246 16.27 -0.76 11.98
N GLY A 247 15.72 -1.98 11.91
CA GLY A 247 15.30 -2.74 13.10
C GLY A 247 16.46 -3.05 14.05
N MET A 248 17.64 -3.36 13.49
CA MET A 248 18.87 -3.56 14.28
C MET A 248 19.34 -2.26 14.94
N LEU A 249 19.37 -1.14 14.19
CA LEU A 249 19.80 0.16 14.71
C LEU A 249 18.84 0.70 15.77
N ARG A 250 17.52 0.61 15.54
CA ARG A 250 16.47 0.97 16.50
C ARG A 250 16.66 0.20 17.82
N SER A 251 16.80 -1.13 17.72
CA SER A 251 16.98 -1.99 18.89
C SER A 251 18.27 -1.67 19.66
N ALA A 252 19.37 -1.46 18.94
CA ALA A 252 20.66 -1.09 19.53
C ALA A 252 20.59 0.27 20.23
N LEU A 253 19.94 1.26 19.63
CA LEU A 253 19.76 2.59 20.21
C LEU A 253 18.87 2.55 21.45
N SER A 254 17.77 1.79 21.39
CA SER A 254 16.85 1.58 22.52
C SER A 254 17.57 0.95 23.71
N ALA A 255 18.43 -0.04 23.48
CA ALA A 255 19.26 -0.64 24.52
C ALA A 255 20.34 0.33 25.05
N ALA A 256 21.04 1.03 24.15
CA ALA A 256 22.12 1.94 24.52
C ALA A 256 21.63 3.11 25.40
N ILE A 257 20.47 3.70 25.08
CA ILE A 257 19.93 4.82 25.87
C ILE A 257 19.50 4.38 27.28
N ARG A 258 18.98 3.15 27.44
CA ARG A 258 18.65 2.59 28.77
C ARG A 258 19.90 2.34 29.63
N ALA A 259 21.03 2.03 29.00
CA ALA A 259 22.27 1.76 29.71
C ALA A 259 23.07 3.02 30.07
N LEU A 260 23.05 4.03 29.19
CA LEU A 260 23.93 5.21 29.29
C LEU A 260 23.18 6.48 29.72
N GLU A 261 21.87 6.56 29.46
CA GLU A 261 21.00 7.70 29.76
C GLU A 261 21.54 9.07 29.26
N ARG A 262 22.37 9.04 28.21
CA ARG A 262 22.96 10.22 27.57
C ARG A 262 22.85 10.09 26.05
N PRO A 263 22.07 10.94 25.37
CA PRO A 263 21.85 10.83 23.92
C PRO A 263 23.13 10.77 23.09
N ALA A 264 24.12 11.62 23.37
CA ALA A 264 25.40 11.60 22.64
C ALA A 264 26.12 10.25 22.77
N GLN A 265 26.23 9.72 24.00
CA GLN A 265 26.91 8.45 24.24
C GLN A 265 26.15 7.26 23.63
N ALA A 266 24.81 7.30 23.65
CA ALA A 266 24.00 6.30 22.97
C ALA A 266 24.21 6.32 21.44
N LEU A 267 24.28 7.51 20.83
CA LEU A 267 24.59 7.65 19.40
C LEU A 267 26.06 7.33 19.06
N GLU A 268 26.99 7.49 20.00
CA GLU A 268 28.38 7.03 19.86
C GLU A 268 28.44 5.51 19.74
N VAL A 269 27.78 4.80 20.66
CA VAL A 269 27.67 3.33 20.61
C VAL A 269 26.97 2.88 19.33
N LEU A 270 25.88 3.55 18.95
CA LEU A 270 25.15 3.25 17.71
C LEU A 270 26.06 3.44 16.48
N GLY A 271 26.85 4.52 16.45
CA GLY A 271 27.79 4.79 15.37
C GLY A 271 28.93 3.78 15.28
N LEU A 272 29.37 3.19 16.39
CA LEU A 272 30.32 2.08 16.39
C LEU A 272 29.68 0.80 15.86
N TYR A 273 28.45 0.51 16.28
CA TYR A 273 27.70 -0.65 15.81
C TYR A 273 27.39 -0.57 14.30
N ALA A 274 27.00 0.61 13.80
CA ALA A 274 26.74 0.85 12.38
C ALA A 274 27.94 0.51 11.47
N ARG A 275 29.19 0.64 11.96
CA ARG A 275 30.38 0.24 11.18
C ARG A 275 30.53 -1.27 11.00
N SER A 276 29.83 -2.07 11.81
CA SER A 276 29.81 -3.52 11.69
C SER A 276 28.62 -4.05 10.86
N LEU A 277 27.76 -3.15 10.40
CA LEU A 277 26.55 -3.47 9.65
C LEU A 277 26.63 -2.91 8.23
N GLU A 278 26.52 -3.79 7.25
CA GLU A 278 26.37 -3.37 5.85
C GLU A 278 25.05 -2.60 5.68
N GLY A 279 25.08 -1.48 4.96
CA GLY A 279 23.91 -0.61 4.76
C GLY A 279 23.59 0.37 5.91
N ALA A 280 24.29 0.31 7.06
CA ALA A 280 24.03 1.19 8.21
C ALA A 280 24.83 2.51 8.22
N LEU A 281 25.80 2.66 7.30
CA LEU A 281 26.57 3.89 7.19
C LEU A 281 25.73 4.99 6.54
N ASN A 282 25.99 6.23 6.95
CA ASN A 282 25.26 7.43 6.55
C ASN A 282 23.80 7.50 6.99
N THR A 283 23.33 6.55 7.80
CA THR A 283 22.05 6.66 8.52
C THR A 283 22.00 7.93 9.35
N THR A 284 20.90 8.66 9.25
CA THR A 284 20.65 9.87 10.05
C THR A 284 19.81 9.55 11.27
N VAL A 285 20.10 10.16 12.43
CA VAL A 285 19.36 9.90 13.67
C VAL A 285 19.35 11.13 14.56
N VAL A 286 18.20 11.45 15.16
CA VAL A 286 18.14 12.34 16.32
C VAL A 286 17.56 11.61 17.52
N LYS A 287 18.18 11.82 18.69
CA LYS A 287 17.70 11.28 19.97
C LYS A 287 17.59 12.41 20.99
N ALA A 288 16.43 12.50 21.64
CA ALA A 288 16.17 13.44 22.72
C ALA A 288 15.75 12.67 23.98
N MET A 289 16.30 13.04 25.12
CA MET A 289 15.88 12.61 26.45
C MET A 289 15.16 13.79 27.12
N VAL A 290 13.96 13.53 27.62
CA VAL A 290 13.14 14.50 28.35
C VAL A 290 13.23 14.19 29.83
N ASP A 291 13.53 15.21 30.63
CA ASP A 291 13.44 15.18 32.09
C ASP A 291 12.30 16.06 32.60
N PRO A 292 11.14 15.45 32.96
CA PRO A 292 10.00 16.16 33.50
C PRO A 292 10.22 16.82 34.85
N ARG A 293 11.26 16.44 35.60
CA ARG A 293 11.51 17.04 36.92
C ARG A 293 12.30 18.34 36.82
N SER A 294 13.26 18.38 35.91
CA SER A 294 14.12 19.56 35.68
C SER A 294 13.63 20.44 34.53
N HIS A 295 12.59 20.02 33.81
CA HIS A 295 12.08 20.63 32.59
C HIS A 295 13.18 20.87 31.55
N LEU A 296 13.98 19.82 31.31
CA LEU A 296 15.12 19.87 30.40
C LEU A 296 15.01 18.77 29.34
N ILE A 297 15.19 19.16 28.08
CA ILE A 297 15.47 18.27 26.97
C ILE A 297 16.98 18.20 26.80
N ILE A 298 17.56 17.00 26.77
CA ILE A 298 18.94 16.79 26.33
C ILE A 298 18.88 16.05 25.01
N TYR A 299 19.59 16.51 23.99
CA TYR A 299 19.54 15.88 22.67
C TYR A 299 20.92 15.81 22.00
N SER A 300 21.01 14.92 21.02
CA SER A 300 22.15 14.78 20.11
C SER A 300 21.62 14.40 18.73
N ASN A 301 22.22 14.95 17.69
CA ASN A 301 21.75 14.81 16.31
C ASN A 301 22.89 14.34 15.41
N ALA A 302 22.73 13.16 14.80
CA ALA A 302 23.62 12.57 13.82
C ALA A 302 23.07 12.80 12.40
N GLY A 303 23.20 14.02 11.90
CA GLY A 303 22.96 14.40 10.50
C GLY A 303 21.49 14.44 10.10
N HIS A 304 20.57 14.41 11.06
CA HIS A 304 19.13 14.40 10.86
C HIS A 304 18.56 15.84 10.87
N PRO A 305 17.38 16.10 10.29
CA PRO A 305 16.69 17.37 10.47
C PRO A 305 16.51 17.74 11.96
N PRO A 306 16.66 19.03 12.33
CA PRO A 306 16.57 19.44 13.73
C PRO A 306 15.15 19.30 14.28
N PRO A 307 14.95 18.71 15.48
CA PRO A 307 13.64 18.72 16.13
C PRO A 307 13.14 20.15 16.35
N VAL A 308 11.82 20.32 16.36
CA VAL A 308 11.19 21.62 16.64
C VAL A 308 10.57 21.60 18.04
N LEU A 309 10.93 22.58 18.87
CA LEU A 309 10.23 22.90 20.11
C LEU A 309 9.27 24.07 19.85
N VAL A 310 7.98 23.85 20.07
CA VAL A 310 6.92 24.83 19.85
C VAL A 310 6.40 25.31 21.19
N HIS A 311 6.45 26.61 21.41
CA HIS A 311 5.94 27.23 22.62
C HIS A 311 4.43 27.54 22.50
N PRO A 312 3.68 27.66 23.62
CA PRO A 312 2.26 28.02 23.61
C PRO A 312 1.94 29.35 22.91
N ASP A 313 2.91 30.29 22.86
CA ASP A 313 2.77 31.57 22.15
C ASP A 313 2.90 31.43 20.62
N GLY A 314 3.30 30.25 20.13
CA GLY A 314 3.49 29.92 18.72
C GLY A 314 4.91 30.13 18.22
N THR A 315 5.83 30.59 19.08
CA THR A 315 7.26 30.64 18.72
C THR A 315 7.81 29.22 18.60
N CYS A 316 8.59 29.00 17.54
CA CYS A 316 9.23 27.72 17.26
C CYS A 316 10.75 27.86 17.42
N ARG A 317 11.38 26.89 18.08
CA ARG A 317 12.83 26.79 18.21
C ARG A 317 13.31 25.49 17.58
N LEU A 318 14.24 25.60 16.65
CA LEU A 318 14.96 24.45 16.11
C LEU A 318 16.03 24.00 17.11
N LEU A 319 16.15 22.70 17.32
CA LEU A 319 17.15 22.10 18.20
C LEU A 319 18.39 21.69 17.37
N ASP A 320 19.20 22.67 16.98
CA ASP A 320 20.32 22.54 16.02
C ASP A 320 21.72 22.73 16.65
N GLU A 321 21.82 22.89 17.97
CA GLU A 321 23.09 23.15 18.67
C GLU A 321 23.97 21.90 18.85
N ALA A 322 23.43 20.70 18.63
CA ALA A 322 24.13 19.42 18.79
C ALA A 322 24.14 18.57 17.50
N VAL A 323 24.22 19.24 16.35
CA VAL A 323 24.32 18.60 15.03
C VAL A 323 25.74 18.11 14.78
N ASP A 324 25.85 16.86 14.33
CA ASP A 324 27.08 16.19 13.94
C ASP A 324 26.78 15.35 12.68
N PRO A 325 27.76 14.93 11.87
CA PRO A 325 27.48 14.16 10.66
C PRO A 325 26.75 12.82 10.92
N PRO A 326 26.11 12.25 9.88
CA PRO A 326 25.44 10.95 9.93
C PRO A 326 26.32 9.82 10.50
N LEU A 327 25.70 8.70 10.87
CA LEU A 327 26.40 7.55 11.43
C LEU A 327 27.53 7.07 10.50
N GLY A 328 28.75 6.98 11.04
CA GLY A 328 29.89 6.45 10.29
C GLY A 328 30.47 7.34 9.20
N ALA A 329 29.94 8.55 8.98
CA ALA A 329 30.41 9.47 7.93
C ALA A 329 31.88 9.91 8.10
N ARG A 330 32.38 9.98 9.35
CA ARG A 330 33.79 10.26 9.63
C ARG A 330 34.63 8.99 9.58
N PRO A 331 35.86 9.01 9.02
CA PRO A 331 36.75 7.84 9.01
C PRO A 331 37.20 7.42 10.42
N GLN A 332 37.46 8.40 11.30
CA GLN A 332 37.81 8.16 12.70
C GLN A 332 36.63 8.47 13.63
N HIS A 333 36.55 7.75 14.74
CA HIS A 333 35.58 8.04 15.80
C HIS A 333 35.97 9.32 16.54
N VAL A 334 34.98 10.18 16.77
CA VAL A 334 35.09 11.44 17.52
C VAL A 334 33.88 11.50 18.46
N PRO A 335 34.02 11.98 19.71
CA PRO A 335 32.87 12.12 20.60
C PRO A 335 31.77 12.98 19.98
N ARG A 336 30.52 12.58 20.16
CA ARG A 336 29.36 13.32 19.62
C ARG A 336 28.94 14.44 20.58
N PRO A 337 28.52 15.60 20.05
CA PRO A 337 28.02 16.70 20.89
C PRO A 337 26.64 16.35 21.47
N GLN A 338 26.30 16.98 22.59
CA GLN A 338 24.95 17.05 23.13
C GLN A 338 24.65 18.48 23.57
N ALA A 339 23.39 18.89 23.47
CA ALA A 339 22.90 20.18 23.94
C ALA A 339 21.72 20.00 24.89
N GLY A 340 21.52 20.99 25.75
CA GLY A 340 20.41 21.05 26.69
C GLY A 340 19.47 22.19 26.33
N GLN A 341 18.18 21.91 26.24
CA GLN A 341 17.13 22.87 25.96
C GLN A 341 16.11 22.86 27.10
N PRO A 342 16.03 23.94 27.91
CA PRO A 342 14.94 24.10 28.87
C PRO A 342 13.59 24.21 28.15
N TYR A 343 12.53 23.71 28.77
CA TYR A 343 11.17 23.83 28.26
C TYR A 343 10.21 24.28 29.36
N SER A 344 9.02 24.74 28.98
CA SER A 344 7.92 25.04 29.89
C SER A 344 6.79 24.03 29.70
N PRO A 345 6.07 23.64 30.77
CA PRO A 345 4.87 22.82 30.63
C PRO A 345 3.90 23.43 29.62
N GLY A 346 3.44 22.61 28.68
CA GLY A 346 2.63 23.03 27.53
C GLY A 346 3.41 23.21 26.23
N ASP A 347 4.74 23.24 26.26
CA ASP A 347 5.58 23.19 25.06
C ASP A 347 5.33 21.87 24.30
N THR A 348 5.57 21.87 22.99
CA THR A 348 5.44 20.66 22.14
C THR A 348 6.74 20.40 21.42
N LEU A 349 7.31 19.21 21.65
CA LEU A 349 8.50 18.73 20.94
C LEU A 349 8.08 17.87 19.75
N VAL A 350 8.65 18.15 18.58
CA VAL A 350 8.33 17.48 17.31
C VAL A 350 9.61 16.94 16.68
N LEU A 351 9.67 15.63 16.47
CA LEU A 351 10.73 14.94 15.74
C LEU A 351 10.11 14.36 14.47
N TYR A 352 10.86 14.41 13.37
CA TYR A 352 10.36 14.00 12.07
C TYR A 352 11.51 13.62 11.14
N THR A 353 11.26 12.71 10.19
CA THR A 353 12.17 12.43 9.07
C THR A 353 12.02 13.46 7.96
N ASP A 354 13.02 13.54 7.10
CA ASP A 354 13.07 14.49 5.98
C ASP A 354 11.90 14.33 5.01
N GLY A 355 11.31 13.15 4.84
CA GLY A 355 10.10 12.96 4.04
C GLY A 355 8.90 13.83 4.45
N LEU A 356 8.90 14.40 5.67
CA LEU A 356 7.90 15.39 6.09
C LEU A 356 8.09 16.76 5.43
N ILE A 357 9.35 17.16 5.16
CA ILE A 357 9.71 18.51 4.72
C ILE A 357 10.33 18.56 3.31
N GLU A 358 10.97 17.49 2.87
CA GLU A 358 11.72 17.41 1.63
C GLU A 358 10.80 17.28 0.41
N ARG A 359 11.11 18.05 -0.63
CA ARG A 359 10.44 18.02 -1.92
C ARG A 359 11.50 18.21 -3.01
N ARG A 360 11.34 17.50 -4.14
CA ARG A 360 12.36 17.41 -5.20
C ARG A 360 12.81 18.76 -5.79
N ASP A 361 11.92 19.74 -5.82
CA ASP A 361 12.16 21.04 -6.47
C ASP A 361 12.17 22.21 -5.46
N GLU A 362 12.38 21.92 -4.17
CA GLU A 362 12.29 22.90 -3.09
C GLU A 362 13.51 22.81 -2.15
N ASP A 363 13.94 23.94 -1.58
CA ASP A 363 14.97 23.95 -0.56
C ASP A 363 14.40 23.39 0.77
N ILE A 364 15.25 22.70 1.54
CA ILE A 364 14.93 22.19 2.88
C ILE A 364 14.47 23.33 3.79
N ASP A 365 15.06 24.52 3.67
CA ASP A 365 14.69 25.69 4.47
C ASP A 365 13.24 26.13 4.24
N GLU A 366 12.72 26.02 3.01
CA GLU A 366 11.32 26.34 2.69
C GLU A 366 10.37 25.27 3.27
N GLY A 367 10.76 24.00 3.21
CA GLY A 367 10.06 22.90 3.88
C GLY A 367 9.96 23.11 5.39
N LEU A 368 11.06 23.53 6.02
CA LEU A 368 11.13 23.80 7.45
C LEU A 368 10.31 25.05 7.86
N ALA A 369 10.34 26.10 7.05
CA ALA A 369 9.51 27.29 7.25
C ALA A 369 8.02 26.93 7.22
N ARG A 370 7.60 26.09 6.27
CA ARG A 370 6.22 25.62 6.16
C ARG A 370 5.80 24.74 7.35
N LEU A 371 6.69 23.84 7.81
CA LEU A 371 6.45 23.04 9.00
C LEU A 371 6.27 23.92 10.25
N THR A 372 7.17 24.86 10.49
CA THR A 372 7.09 25.77 11.65
C THR A 372 5.87 26.68 11.60
N GLU A 373 5.46 27.16 10.42
CA GLU A 373 4.21 27.91 10.26
C GLU A 373 2.98 27.06 10.62
N ALA A 374 2.91 25.83 10.12
CA ALA A 374 1.81 24.90 10.42
C ALA A 374 1.75 24.55 11.92
N LEU A 375 2.91 24.31 12.54
CA LEU A 375 3.03 24.10 13.99
C LEU A 375 2.53 25.29 14.79
N GLY A 376 2.95 26.51 14.43
CA GLY A 376 2.48 27.73 15.07
C GLY A 376 0.97 27.92 14.93
N ARG A 377 0.38 27.59 13.77
CA ARG A 377 -1.05 27.68 13.52
C ARG A 377 -1.87 26.72 14.39
N HIS A 378 -1.40 25.49 14.54
CA HIS A 378 -2.13 24.39 15.20
C HIS A 378 -1.67 24.11 16.64
N ARG A 379 -0.81 24.95 17.21
CA ARG A 379 -0.18 24.78 18.54
C ARG A 379 -1.09 24.39 19.72
N PHE A 380 -2.37 24.74 19.66
CA PHE A 380 -3.36 24.44 20.71
C PHE A 380 -4.00 23.04 20.57
N LEU A 381 -3.76 22.33 19.48
CA LEU A 381 -4.25 20.97 19.29
C LEU A 381 -3.46 19.99 20.17
N GLY A 382 -4.15 18.97 20.69
CA GLY A 382 -3.48 17.83 21.33
C GLY A 382 -2.61 17.06 20.33
N PRO A 383 -1.62 16.27 20.80
CA PRO A 383 -0.62 15.60 19.95
C PRO A 383 -1.19 14.86 18.74
N GLU A 384 -2.25 14.07 18.94
CA GLU A 384 -2.91 13.30 17.88
C GLU A 384 -3.48 14.20 16.77
N HIS A 385 -4.26 15.21 17.15
CA HIS A 385 -4.89 16.14 16.21
C HIS A 385 -3.86 17.06 15.55
N LEU A 386 -2.78 17.39 16.26
CA LEU A 386 -1.67 18.15 15.69
C LEU A 386 -0.98 17.34 14.59
N ALA A 387 -0.70 16.05 14.83
CA ALA A 387 -0.07 15.20 13.84
C ALA A 387 -0.90 15.10 12.55
N ASP A 388 -2.22 14.88 12.70
CA ASP A 388 -3.13 14.81 11.55
C ASP A 388 -3.23 16.15 10.80
N ALA A 389 -3.27 17.26 11.53
CA ALA A 389 -3.31 18.60 10.94
C ALA A 389 -2.03 18.93 10.16
N LEU A 390 -0.85 18.53 10.66
CA LEU A 390 0.42 18.74 9.96
C LEU A 390 0.47 17.94 8.65
N LEU A 391 0.09 16.67 8.66
CA LEU A 391 0.05 15.85 7.45
C LEU A 391 -0.93 16.40 6.41
N ALA A 392 -2.06 16.96 6.86
CA ALA A 392 -3.03 17.62 6.00
C ALA A 392 -2.47 18.92 5.36
N ASP A 393 -1.93 19.82 6.17
CA ASP A 393 -1.41 21.12 5.71
C ASP A 393 -0.19 20.99 4.80
N LEU A 394 0.62 19.94 5.01
CA LEU A 394 1.79 19.65 4.17
C LEU A 394 1.45 18.90 2.87
N GLY A 395 0.18 18.51 2.68
CA GLY A 395 -0.32 17.87 1.46
C GLY A 395 -0.06 16.38 1.37
N LEU A 396 0.25 15.71 2.48
CA LEU A 396 0.73 14.32 2.52
C LEU A 396 -0.39 13.28 2.63
N VAL A 397 -1.66 13.73 2.75
CA VAL A 397 -2.84 12.86 2.85
C VAL A 397 -3.06 11.98 1.60
N ARG A 398 -2.55 12.40 0.44
CA ARG A 398 -2.68 11.67 -0.83
C ARG A 398 -1.50 10.76 -1.15
N GLY A 399 -0.54 10.64 -0.23
CA GLY A 399 0.68 9.86 -0.38
C GLY A 399 1.92 10.73 -0.26
N ALA A 400 2.94 10.20 0.41
CA ALA A 400 4.25 10.82 0.54
C ALA A 400 5.19 10.34 -0.58
N HIS A 401 6.10 11.23 -1.00
CA HIS A 401 7.16 10.89 -1.97
C HIS A 401 8.30 10.11 -1.33
N ASP A 402 8.49 10.30 -0.03
CA ASP A 402 9.45 9.62 0.80
C ASP A 402 8.78 9.10 2.07
N ASP A 403 9.51 8.29 2.84
CA ASP A 403 9.04 7.74 4.09
C ASP A 403 8.92 8.82 5.17
N ILE A 404 7.93 8.67 6.05
CA ILE A 404 7.66 9.65 7.11
C ILE A 404 7.53 8.92 8.43
N ALA A 405 8.39 9.25 9.39
CA ALA A 405 8.15 9.05 10.80
C ALA A 405 8.00 10.42 11.48
N LEU A 406 6.88 10.64 12.16
CA LEU A 406 6.57 11.86 12.91
C LEU A 406 6.24 11.50 14.35
N VAL A 407 6.94 12.10 15.30
CA VAL A 407 6.71 11.97 16.75
C VAL A 407 6.43 13.34 17.34
N ILE A 408 5.28 13.46 18.01
CA ILE A 408 4.86 14.69 18.70
C ILE A 408 4.73 14.40 20.18
N VAL A 409 5.36 15.22 21.02
CA VAL A 409 5.36 15.10 22.47
C VAL A 409 4.88 16.41 23.09
N ARG A 410 3.78 16.37 23.83
CA ARG A 410 3.39 17.49 24.71
C ARG A 410 4.15 17.38 26.03
N LEU A 411 4.82 18.45 26.43
CA LEU A 411 5.78 18.49 27.53
C LEU A 411 5.24 19.13 28.82
#